data_AF-A0AAQ0C1C8-F1
#
_entry.id   AF-A0AAQ0C1C8-F1
#
_cell.length_a   1.000
_cell.length_b   1.000
_cell.length_c   1.000
_cell.angle_alpha   90.00
_cell.angle_beta   90.00
_cell.angle_gamma   90.00
#
_symmetry.space_group_name_H-M   'P 1'
#
loop_
_entity.id
_entity.type
_entity.pdbx_description
1 polymer ?
#
loop_
_entity_poly.entity_id
_entity_poly.type
_entity_poly.pdbx_seq_one_letter_code
_entity_poly.pdbx_strand_id
1 'polypeptide(L)' 'MSKSTSQQADKFVVRLPDGMRNRLTDAALAQHASMNTLFIQALEQFLDSQQRQQLLLDALAEQVKRLERASAPA' A
#
# COMPACT_ATOMS: atom_id res chain seq x y z
N MET A 1 10.75 33.73 -1.25
CA MET A 1 10.78 32.38 -0.63
C MET A 1 9.45 31.71 -0.92
N SER A 2 9.40 30.87 -1.95
CA SER A 2 8.17 30.18 -2.37
C SER A 2 7.77 29.18 -1.29
N LYS A 3 6.58 29.35 -0.70
CA LYS A 3 6.02 28.44 0.33
C LYS A 3 5.74 27.07 -0.29
N SER A 4 6.73 26.19 -0.30
CA SER A 4 6.56 24.76 -0.55
C SER A 4 6.15 24.06 0.75
N THR A 5 4.97 24.39 1.28
CA THR A 5 4.59 23.96 2.63
C THR A 5 3.14 23.55 2.64
N SER A 6 2.84 22.28 2.96
CA SER A 6 1.59 21.59 3.36
C SER A 6 0.19 22.19 3.10
N GLN A 7 0.04 23.52 3.08
CA GLN A 7 -1.14 24.32 2.75
C GLN A 7 -1.66 24.12 1.32
N GLN A 8 -0.82 23.67 0.38
CA GLN A 8 -1.23 23.35 -0.99
C GLN A 8 -1.61 21.87 -1.19
N ALA A 9 -1.40 21.02 -0.17
CA ALA A 9 -1.73 19.61 -0.28
C ALA A 9 -3.22 19.38 -0.08
N ASP A 10 -3.77 18.42 -0.81
CA ASP A 10 -5.16 17.99 -0.65
C ASP A 10 -5.39 17.43 0.76
N LYS A 11 -6.53 17.82 1.36
CA LYS A 11 -6.88 17.42 2.72
C LYS A 11 -8.04 16.45 2.71
N PHE A 12 -7.84 15.30 3.33
CA PHE A 12 -8.87 14.29 3.54
C PHE A 12 -9.19 14.16 5.04
N VAL A 13 -10.48 14.12 5.40
CA VAL A 13 -10.93 13.98 6.80
C VAL A 13 -11.58 12.60 6.96
N VAL A 14 -10.98 11.76 7.80
CA VAL A 14 -11.42 10.38 8.04
C VAL A 14 -12.07 10.28 9.41
N ARG A 15 -13.20 9.57 9.50
CA ARG A 15 -13.78 9.13 10.77
C ARG A 15 -13.19 7.77 11.13
N LEU A 16 -12.44 7.74 12.23
CA LEU A 16 -11.82 6.52 12.73
C LEU A 16 -12.74 5.85 13.76
N PRO A 17 -12.85 4.52 13.77
CA PRO A 17 -13.48 3.78 14.85
C PRO A 17 -12.79 4.02 16.21
N ASP A 18 -13.50 3.71 17.28
CA ASP A 18 -12.97 3.85 18.64
C ASP A 18 -11.65 3.10 18.82
N GLY A 19 -10.69 3.75 19.50
CA GLY A 19 -9.36 3.21 19.76
C GLY A 19 -8.40 3.18 18.55
N MET A 20 -8.89 3.31 17.31
CA MET A 20 -8.02 3.26 16.12
C MET A 20 -7.02 4.42 16.08
N ARG A 21 -7.43 5.62 16.49
CA ARG A 21 -6.54 6.80 16.53
C ARG A 21 -5.34 6.60 17.46
N ASN A 22 -5.56 5.99 18.63
CA ASN A 22 -4.49 5.73 19.60
C ASN A 22 -3.50 4.72 19.02
N ARG A 23 -4.01 3.62 18.43
CA ARG A 23 -3.16 2.62 17.75
C ARG A 23 -2.29 3.23 16.65
N LEU A 24 -2.84 4.15 15.85
CA LEU A 24 -2.09 4.86 14.81
C LEU A 24 -1.04 5.81 15.40
N THR A 25 -1.35 6.45 16.52
CA THR A 25 -0.41 7.33 17.23
C THR A 25 0.78 6.53 17.75
N ASP A 26 0.54 5.39 18.40
CA ASP A 26 1.59 4.51 18.92
C ASP A 26 2.45 3.97 17.77
N ALA A 27 1.83 3.56 16.66
CA ALA A 27 2.54 3.08 15.48
C ALA A 27 3.41 4.16 14.82
N ALA A 28 2.94 5.41 14.79
CA ALA A 28 3.71 6.54 14.27
C ALA A 28 4.91 6.87 15.18
N LEU A 29 4.72 6.85 16.50
CA LEU A 29 5.77 7.05 17.48
C LEU A 29 6.87 5.98 17.38
N ALA A 30 6.48 4.71 17.26
CA ALA A 30 7.42 3.59 17.10
C ALA A 30 8.28 3.71 15.83
N GLN A 31 7.80 4.42 14.81
CA GLN A 31 8.49 4.66 13.54
C GLN A 31 9.17 6.03 13.46
N HIS A 32 9.19 6.79 14.57
CA HIS A 32 9.69 8.17 14.61
C HIS A 32 9.09 9.07 13.51
N ALA A 33 7.82 8.82 13.15
CA ALA A 33 7.13 9.46 12.04
C ALA A 33 5.92 10.26 12.54
N SER A 34 5.46 11.22 11.73
CA SER A 34 4.18 11.90 11.99
C SER A 34 3.00 10.98 11.65
N MET A 35 1.84 11.21 12.25
CA MET A 35 0.61 10.51 11.84
C MET A 35 0.33 10.67 10.34
N ASN A 36 0.58 11.85 9.77
CA ASN A 36 0.40 12.06 8.33
C ASN A 36 1.34 11.15 7.52
N THR A 37 2.62 11.11 7.90
CA THR A 37 3.62 10.23 7.26
C THR A 37 3.20 8.77 7.31
N LEU A 38 2.74 8.30 8.48
CA LEU A 38 2.22 6.93 8.62
C LEU A 38 1.03 6.67 7.68
N PHE A 39 0.07 7.60 7.60
CA PHE A 39 -1.08 7.47 6.71
C PHE A 39 -0.67 7.40 5.24
N ILE A 40 0.23 8.28 4.80
CA ILE A 40 0.71 8.28 3.42
C ILE A 40 1.45 6.96 3.11
N GLN A 41 2.35 6.52 3.98
CA GLN A 41 3.06 5.24 3.81
C GLN A 41 2.11 4.04 3.75
N ALA A 42 1.08 4.00 4.60
CA ALA A 42 0.08 2.94 4.57
C ALA A 42 -0.73 2.94 3.27
N LEU A 43 -1.07 4.11 2.74
CA LEU A 43 -1.78 4.24 1.47
C LEU A 43 -0.89 3.82 0.29
N GLU A 44 0.37 4.26 0.26
CA GLU A 44 1.35 3.85 -0.75
C GLU A 44 1.53 2.32 -0.74
N GLN A 45 1.76 1.73 0.43
CA GLN A 45 1.87 0.28 0.58
C GLN A 45 0.61 -0.45 0.12
N PHE A 46 -0.57 0.08 0.43
CA PHE A 46 -1.82 -0.51 -0.02
C PHE A 46 -1.90 -0.50 -1.55
N LEU A 47 -1.64 0.64 -2.20
CA LEU A 47 -1.66 0.77 -3.67
C LEU A 47 -0.61 -0.13 -4.35
N ASP A 48 0.62 -0.12 -3.84
CA ASP A 48 1.73 -0.91 -4.39
C ASP A 48 1.53 -2.42 -4.19
N SER A 49 0.98 -2.82 -3.04
CA SER A 49 0.74 -4.23 -2.73
C SER A 49 -0.26 -4.85 -3.69
N GLN A 50 -1.31 -4.11 -4.08
CA GLN A 50 -2.27 -4.57 -5.09
C GLN A 50 -1.60 -4.80 -6.45
N GLN A 51 -0.76 -3.86 -6.89
CA GLN A 51 -0.03 -4.01 -8.14
C GLN A 51 0.92 -5.21 -8.11
N ARG A 52 1.67 -5.39 -7.01
CA ARG A 52 2.57 -6.52 -6.84
C ARG A 52 1.83 -7.85 -6.83
N GLN A 53 0.70 -7.93 -6.12
CA GLN A 53 -0.13 -9.14 -6.08
C GLN A 53 -0.62 -9.52 -7.48
N GLN A 54 -1.08 -8.55 -8.28
CA GLN A 54 -1.51 -8.81 -9.64
C GLN A 54 -0.38 -9.37 -10.51
N LEU A 55 0.81 -8.76 -10.46
CA LEU A 55 1.97 -9.24 -11.23
C LEU A 55 2.38 -10.67 -10.85
N LEU A 56 2.31 -11.02 -9.56
CA LEU A 56 2.59 -12.38 -9.10
C LEU A 56 1.54 -13.39 -9.60
N LEU A 57 0.26 -13.01 -9.59
CA LEU A 57 -0.81 -13.85 -10.14
C LEU A 57 -0.64 -14.07 -11.65
N ASP A 58 -0.30 -13.02 -12.40
CA ASP A 58 -0.06 -13.11 -13.84
C ASP A 58 1.14 -14.01 -14.15
N ALA A 59 2.24 -13.86 -13.40
CA ALA A 59 3.43 -14.69 -13.53
C ALA A 59 3.13 -16.17 -13.20
N LEU A 60 2.32 -16.42 -12.16
CA LEU A 60 1.89 -17.77 -11.80
C LEU A 60 1.01 -18.40 -12.90
N ALA A 61 0.05 -17.64 -13.43
CA ALA A 61 -0.82 -18.11 -14.51
C ALA A 61 -0.02 -18.46 -15.78
N GLU A 62 1.00 -17.67 -16.10
CA GLU A 62 1.89 -17.97 -17.23
C GLU A 62 2.75 -19.22 -16.99
N GLN A 63 3.22 -19.44 -15.76
CA GLN A 63 3.93 -20.67 -15.40
C GLN A 63 3.03 -21.90 -15.50
N VAL A 64 1.78 -21.82 -15.01
CA VAL A 64 0.81 -22.92 -15.15
C VAL A 64 0.59 -23.27 -16.61
N LYS A 65 0.36 -22.27 -17.48
CA LYS A 65 0.21 -22.51 -18.93
C LYS A 65 1.43 -23.17 -19.57
N ARG A 66 2.64 -22.79 -19.15
CA ARG A 66 3.89 -23.41 -19.64
C ARG A 66 3.98 -24.87 -19.25
N LEU A 67 3.64 -25.19 -18.00
CA LEU A 67 3.64 -26.56 -17.49
C LEU A 67 2.58 -27.41 -18.20
N GLU A 68 1.36 -26.88 -18.40
CA GLU A 68 0.30 -27.55 -19.14
C GLU A 68 0.75 -27.90 -20.57
N ARG A 69 1.34 -26.94 -21.29
CA ARG A 69 1.89 -27.16 -22.64
C ARG A 69 3.02 -28.19 -22.66
N ALA A 70 3.89 -28.20 -21.64
CA ALA A 70 4.97 -29.18 -21.53
C ALA A 70 4.49 -30.58 -21.14
N SER A 71 3.31 -30.69 -20.52
CA SER A 71 2.68 -31.95 -20.11
C SER A 71 1.74 -32.56 -21.15
N ALA A 72 1.42 -31.83 -22.23
CA ALA A 72 0.54 -32.32 -23.29
C ALA A 72 1.24 -33.49 -24.05
N PRO A 73 0.58 -34.65 -24.20
CA PRO A 73 1.16 -35.76 -24.96
C PRO A 73 1.20 -35.40 -26.44
N ALA A 74 2.28 -35.81 -27.12
CA ALA A 74 2.49 -35.65 -28.55
C ALA A 74 1.45 -36.39 -29.40
#